data_AF-A0A8C9FGY9-F1
#
_entry.id   AF-A0A8C9FGY9-F1
#
_cell.length_a   1.000
_cell.length_b   1.000
_cell.length_c   1.000
_cell.angle_alpha   90.00
_cell.angle_beta   90.00
_cell.angle_gamma   90.00
#
_symmetry.space_group_name_H-M   'P 1'
#
loop_
_entity.id
_entity.type
_entity.pdbx_description
1 polymer ?
#
loop_
_entity_poly.entity_id
_entity_poly.type
_entity_poly.pdbx_seq_one_letter_code
_entity_poly.pdbx_strand_id
1 'polypeptide(L)'
;LAICCCLFSLGVYTSYKPYLNKDEEIVKQLQKGVQQKRPTEAQSVILRRYFLELTESFIIPLERYVASLMPLQKCISPWKSPPQLRHFSQDDFMKTLEKAGPQLTSGLKGDWIGLYRHFLKSPNFDGWFRSRQKEMTQKLEALHLEALCNENLVFWSQKHTEVETVDLVLKLKNKLLQADREHLPVKTDTLKKLQAHIRDIILTLPDDLQDILLKTGTT
;
A
#
# COMPACT_ATOMS: atom_id res chain seq x y z
N LEU A 1 38.04 13.23 -54.46
CA LEU A 1 37.52 14.19 -53.45
C LEU A 1 36.02 13.98 -53.30
N ALA A 2 35.56 13.94 -52.05
CA ALA A 2 34.16 14.05 -51.61
C ALA A 2 33.16 12.96 -52.09
N ILE A 3 33.35 11.73 -51.60
CA ILE A 3 32.19 10.88 -51.28
C ILE A 3 31.66 11.42 -49.95
N CYS A 4 30.55 12.14 -50.02
CA CYS A 4 29.88 12.72 -48.86
C CYS A 4 29.50 11.58 -47.90
N CYS A 5 30.14 11.56 -46.74
CA CYS A 5 29.78 10.72 -45.60
C CYS A 5 28.37 11.08 -45.12
N CYS A 6 27.34 10.54 -45.76
CA CYS A 6 26.06 10.31 -45.11
C CYS A 6 26.13 8.92 -44.45
N LEU A 7 26.91 8.85 -43.36
CA LEU A 7 26.72 7.81 -42.34
C LEU A 7 25.29 7.98 -41.81
N PHE A 8 24.39 7.17 -42.34
CA PHE A 8 23.04 6.98 -41.82
C PHE A 8 23.19 6.59 -40.35
N SER A 9 22.93 7.54 -39.45
CA SER A 9 22.78 7.23 -38.02
C SER A 9 21.50 6.41 -37.89
N LEU A 10 21.65 5.09 -37.84
CA LEU A 10 20.56 4.16 -37.53
C LEU A 10 20.11 4.44 -36.09
N GLY A 11 19.05 5.23 -35.93
CA GLY A 11 18.56 5.63 -34.63
C GLY A 11 17.10 6.06 -34.69
N VAL A 12 16.35 5.75 -33.64
CA VAL A 12 14.99 6.27 -33.46
C VAL A 12 15.12 7.68 -32.88
N TYR A 13 14.76 8.69 -33.67
CA TYR A 13 14.72 10.08 -33.23
C TYR A 13 13.37 10.38 -32.61
N THR A 14 13.38 10.96 -31.41
CA THR A 14 12.17 11.42 -30.73
C THR A 14 12.34 12.87 -30.31
N SER A 15 11.27 13.65 -30.40
CA SER A 15 11.22 15.01 -29.84
C SER A 15 11.06 14.99 -28.31
N TYR A 16 10.92 13.80 -27.72
CA TYR A 16 10.79 13.61 -26.28
C TYR A 16 12.03 14.15 -25.55
N LYS A 17 11.78 15.02 -24.57
CA LYS A 17 12.81 15.51 -23.66
C LYS A 17 12.80 14.64 -22.40
N PRO A 18 13.86 13.86 -22.14
CA PRO A 18 13.93 13.05 -20.94
C PRO A 18 14.06 13.93 -19.69
N TYR A 19 13.44 13.48 -18.59
CA TYR A 19 13.58 14.14 -17.29
C TYR A 19 14.95 13.85 -16.67
N LEU A 20 15.43 12.62 -16.80
CA LEU A 20 16.70 12.17 -16.23
C LEU A 20 17.77 12.07 -17.30
N ASN A 21 19.01 12.37 -16.90
CA ASN A 21 20.15 12.20 -17.77
C ASN A 21 20.42 10.71 -18.02
N LYS A 22 21.08 10.43 -19.14
CA LYS A 22 21.60 9.09 -19.40
C LYS A 22 22.66 8.74 -18.36
N ASP A 23 22.57 7.51 -17.85
CA ASP A 23 23.63 6.92 -17.04
C ASP A 23 24.73 6.36 -17.95
N GLU A 24 25.89 7.01 -17.94
CA GLU A 24 27.02 6.60 -18.77
C GLU A 24 27.69 5.32 -18.27
N GLU A 25 27.53 4.94 -17.00
CA GLU A 25 28.17 3.76 -16.43
C GLU A 25 27.52 2.48 -16.97
N ILE A 26 26.19 2.39 -16.87
CA ILE A 26 25.44 1.25 -17.41
C ILE A 26 25.63 1.13 -18.93
N VAL A 27 25.68 2.24 -19.65
CA VAL A 27 25.90 2.21 -21.11
C VAL A 27 27.30 1.70 -21.45
N LYS A 28 28.35 2.14 -20.75
CA LYS A 28 29.70 1.60 -20.94
C LYS A 28 29.77 0.11 -20.58
N GLN A 29 29.11 -0.31 -19.51
CA GLN A 29 29.06 -1.71 -19.08
C GLN A 29 28.41 -2.61 -20.13
N LEU A 30 27.31 -2.16 -20.73
CA LEU A 30 26.60 -2.87 -21.80
C LEU A 30 27.43 -2.89 -23.08
N GLN A 31 27.99 -1.77 -23.50
CA GLN A 31 28.87 -1.67 -24.68
C GLN A 31 30.08 -2.60 -24.56
N LYS A 32 30.74 -2.61 -23.40
CA LYS A 32 31.84 -3.54 -23.12
C LYS A 32 31.38 -4.99 -23.21
N GLY A 33 30.20 -5.32 -22.71
CA GLY A 33 29.61 -6.65 -22.84
C GLY A 33 29.41 -7.07 -24.30
N VAL A 34 28.98 -6.15 -25.18
CA VAL A 34 28.83 -6.42 -26.62
C VAL A 34 30.20 -6.67 -27.26
N GLN A 35 31.19 -5.82 -26.98
CA GLN A 35 32.56 -5.98 -27.50
C GLN A 35 33.19 -7.32 -27.05
N GLN A 36 32.87 -7.76 -25.83
CA GLN A 36 33.34 -9.03 -25.28
C GLN A 36 32.49 -10.24 -25.67
N LYS A 37 31.52 -10.09 -26.59
CA LYS A 37 30.59 -11.15 -27.01
C LYS A 37 29.86 -11.82 -25.84
N ARG A 38 29.53 -11.05 -24.79
CA ARG A 38 28.74 -11.52 -23.65
C ARG A 38 27.38 -12.03 -24.15
N PRO A 39 26.90 -13.20 -23.68
CA PRO A 39 25.57 -13.70 -24.00
C PRO A 39 24.48 -12.67 -23.72
N THR A 40 23.46 -12.64 -24.58
CA THR A 40 22.36 -11.67 -24.51
C THR A 40 21.56 -11.79 -23.21
N GLU A 41 21.47 -13.00 -22.65
CA GLU A 41 20.80 -13.29 -21.39
C GLU A 41 21.51 -12.58 -20.23
N ALA A 42 22.83 -12.63 -20.20
CA ALA A 42 23.63 -11.95 -19.17
C ALA A 42 23.52 -10.43 -19.28
N GLN A 43 23.49 -9.88 -20.50
CA GLN A 43 23.24 -8.45 -20.74
C GLN A 43 21.82 -8.06 -20.26
N SER A 44 20.84 -8.91 -20.54
CA SER A 44 19.45 -8.70 -20.13
C SER A 44 19.28 -8.70 -18.61
N VAL A 45 20.00 -9.56 -17.89
CA VAL A 45 20.00 -9.58 -16.41
C VAL A 45 20.57 -8.29 -15.83
N ILE A 46 21.69 -7.80 -16.37
CA ILE A 46 22.29 -6.53 -15.95
C ILE A 46 21.30 -5.38 -16.15
N LEU A 47 20.65 -5.32 -17.32
CA LEU A 47 19.68 -4.27 -17.64
C LEU A 47 18.44 -4.32 -16.74
N ARG A 48 17.89 -5.52 -16.49
CA ARG A 48 16.73 -5.70 -15.59
C ARG A 48 17.06 -5.27 -14.17
N ARG A 49 18.24 -5.65 -13.66
CA ARG A 49 18.70 -5.25 -12.33
C ARG A 49 18.83 -3.74 -12.22
N TYR A 50 19.47 -3.11 -13.21
CA TYR A 50 19.62 -1.66 -13.25
C TYR A 50 18.27 -0.93 -13.18
N PHE A 51 17.30 -1.33 -14.02
CA PHE A 51 15.98 -0.69 -14.01
C PHE A 51 15.16 -1.01 -12.76
N LEU A 52 15.35 -2.18 -12.15
CA LEU A 52 14.74 -2.51 -10.86
C LEU A 52 15.24 -1.56 -9.78
N GLU A 53 16.57 -1.45 -9.61
CA GLU A 53 17.20 -0.56 -8.62
C GLU A 53 16.79 0.89 -8.85
N LEU A 54 16.75 1.34 -10.12
CA LEU A 54 16.30 2.70 -10.45
C LEU A 54 14.82 2.92 -10.13
N THR A 55 13.97 1.93 -10.38
CA THR A 55 12.54 1.99 -10.03
C THR A 55 12.35 2.04 -8.53
N GLU A 56 13.11 1.25 -7.77
CA GLU A 56 13.09 1.28 -6.30
C GLU A 56 13.51 2.65 -5.78
N SER A 57 14.62 3.22 -6.28
CA SER A 57 15.04 4.59 -5.93
C SER A 57 13.96 5.63 -6.19
N PHE A 58 13.20 5.48 -7.29
CA PHE A 58 12.09 6.35 -7.62
C PHE A 58 10.85 6.12 -6.71
N ILE A 59 10.54 4.89 -6.35
CA ILE A 59 9.34 4.55 -5.58
C ILE A 59 9.51 4.80 -4.08
N ILE A 60 10.71 4.60 -3.51
CA ILE A 60 10.97 4.71 -2.06
C ILE A 60 10.46 6.03 -1.43
N PRO A 61 10.74 7.23 -1.99
CA PRO A 61 10.23 8.48 -1.41
C PRO A 61 8.70 8.54 -1.42
N LEU A 62 8.07 8.03 -2.48
CA LEU A 62 6.62 8.01 -2.62
C LEU A 62 5.97 7.04 -1.61
N GLU A 63 6.53 5.84 -1.45
CA GLU A 63 6.09 4.89 -0.42
C GLU A 63 6.22 5.45 0.99
N ARG A 64 7.35 6.10 1.29
CA ARG A 64 7.57 6.74 2.59
C ARG A 64 6.53 7.82 2.86
N TYR A 65 6.24 8.66 1.88
CA TYR A 65 5.23 9.70 2.02
C TYR A 65 3.83 9.10 2.20
N VAL A 66 3.45 8.12 1.38
CA VAL A 66 2.15 7.44 1.47
C VAL A 66 1.99 6.73 2.81
N ALA A 67 3.03 6.04 3.30
CA ALA A 67 3.03 5.43 4.63
C ALA A 67 2.85 6.47 5.74
N SER A 68 3.38 7.68 5.56
CA SER A 68 3.17 8.77 6.51
C SER A 68 1.70 9.21 6.58
N LEU A 69 0.88 8.98 5.55
CA LEU A 69 -0.55 9.31 5.57
C LEU A 69 -1.36 8.45 6.54
N MET A 70 -0.78 7.34 7.03
CA MET A 70 -1.40 6.49 8.04
C MET A 70 -1.65 7.26 9.35
N PRO A 71 -2.85 7.12 9.94
CA PRO A 71 -3.11 7.53 11.32
C PRO A 71 -2.20 6.80 12.31
N LEU A 72 -1.90 7.47 13.43
CA LEU A 72 -1.18 6.84 14.53
C LEU A 72 -2.07 5.79 15.20
N GLN A 73 -1.47 4.66 15.62
CA GLN A 73 -2.22 3.57 16.28
C GLN A 73 -2.99 4.04 17.52
N LYS A 74 -2.45 5.00 18.28
CA LYS A 74 -3.11 5.59 19.46
C LYS A 74 -4.44 6.31 19.15
N CYS A 75 -4.71 6.62 17.88
CA CYS A 75 -5.96 7.22 17.45
C CYS A 75 -7.04 6.18 17.14
N ILE A 76 -6.69 4.89 17.11
CA ILE A 76 -7.63 3.79 16.89
C ILE A 76 -8.31 3.48 18.22
N SER A 77 -9.62 3.66 18.28
CA SER A 77 -10.45 3.39 19.45
C SER A 77 -11.40 2.23 19.13
N PRO A 78 -11.59 1.26 20.04
CA PRO A 78 -12.52 0.14 19.84
C PRO A 78 -13.96 0.58 19.57
N TRP A 79 -14.37 1.69 20.20
CA TRP A 79 -15.76 2.14 20.26
C TRP A 79 -16.08 3.26 19.27
N LYS A 80 -15.13 3.60 18.38
CA LYS A 80 -15.31 4.62 17.33
C LYS A 80 -14.99 4.01 15.98
N SER A 81 -15.47 4.61 14.90
CA SER A 81 -15.07 4.17 13.57
C SER A 81 -13.54 4.24 13.38
N PRO A 82 -12.94 3.32 12.61
CA PRO A 82 -11.52 3.40 12.27
C PRO A 82 -11.18 4.78 11.68
N PRO A 83 -10.03 5.37 12.06
CA PRO A 83 -9.62 6.66 11.52
C PRO A 83 -9.40 6.55 10.01
N GLN A 84 -9.71 7.61 9.26
CA GLN A 84 -9.48 7.65 7.83
C GLN A 84 -8.02 8.00 7.51
N LEU A 85 -7.54 7.53 6.35
CA LEU A 85 -6.24 7.94 5.83
C LEU A 85 -6.21 9.45 5.57
N ARG A 86 -5.06 10.07 5.82
CA ARG A 86 -4.86 11.46 5.41
C ARG A 86 -4.85 11.56 3.88
N HIS A 87 -5.36 12.67 3.36
CA HIS A 87 -5.36 12.93 1.93
C HIS A 87 -3.93 13.11 1.40
N PHE A 88 -3.68 12.58 0.21
CA PHE A 88 -2.42 12.80 -0.49
C PHE A 88 -2.35 14.24 -0.98
N SER A 89 -1.29 14.96 -0.62
CA SER A 89 -1.01 16.32 -1.07
C SER A 89 0.24 16.31 -1.94
N GLN A 90 0.07 16.64 -3.22
CA GLN A 90 1.20 16.71 -4.15
C GLN A 90 2.25 17.72 -3.66
N ASP A 91 1.84 18.88 -3.17
CA ASP A 91 2.79 19.90 -2.74
C ASP A 91 3.58 19.47 -1.50
N ASP A 92 2.94 18.79 -0.55
CA ASP A 92 3.64 18.29 0.62
C ASP A 92 4.57 17.13 0.28
N PHE A 93 4.17 16.25 -0.64
CA PHE A 93 5.06 15.24 -1.19
C PHE A 93 6.31 15.87 -1.82
N MET A 94 6.14 16.89 -2.66
CA MET A 94 7.28 17.56 -3.32
C MET A 94 8.25 18.16 -2.30
N LYS A 95 7.76 18.77 -1.21
CA LYS A 95 8.61 19.28 -0.12
C LYS A 95 9.45 18.17 0.55
N THR A 96 8.93 16.94 0.61
CA THR A 96 9.71 15.83 1.20
C THR A 96 10.91 15.44 0.33
N LEU A 97 10.85 15.65 -0.99
CA LEU A 97 11.90 15.27 -1.93
C LEU A 97 13.16 16.13 -1.77
N GLU A 98 13.04 17.37 -1.28
CA GLU A 98 14.19 18.24 -0.99
C GLU A 98 15.13 17.61 0.05
N LYS A 99 14.55 16.96 1.05
CA LYS A 99 15.29 16.34 2.17
C LYS A 99 15.55 14.84 1.95
N ALA A 100 14.65 14.17 1.23
CA ALA A 100 14.54 12.73 1.21
C ALA A 100 14.16 12.15 -0.16
N GLY A 101 14.66 12.73 -1.24
CA GLY A 101 14.37 12.29 -2.61
C GLY A 101 15.28 11.15 -3.13
N PRO A 102 15.10 10.76 -4.40
CA PRO A 102 15.85 9.67 -5.05
C PRO A 102 17.36 9.85 -5.03
N GLN A 103 17.85 11.09 -4.94
CA GLN A 103 19.27 11.42 -4.85
C GLN A 103 20.00 10.74 -3.67
N LEU A 104 19.26 10.25 -2.67
CA LEU A 104 19.83 9.48 -1.56
C LEU A 104 20.14 8.02 -1.90
N THR A 105 19.53 7.50 -2.97
CA THR A 105 19.62 6.08 -3.36
C THR A 105 20.06 5.87 -4.81
N SER A 106 20.06 6.94 -5.62
CA SER A 106 20.50 6.92 -7.01
C SER A 106 21.45 8.08 -7.31
N GLY A 107 22.54 7.78 -8.02
CA GLY A 107 23.49 8.78 -8.52
C GLY A 107 23.03 9.51 -9.79
N LEU A 108 21.86 9.14 -10.34
CA LEU A 108 21.32 9.73 -11.54
C LEU A 108 20.90 11.19 -11.34
N LYS A 109 21.30 12.04 -12.29
CA LYS A 109 21.02 13.48 -12.29
C LYS A 109 19.90 13.80 -13.27
N GLY A 110 19.21 14.91 -13.03
CA GLY A 110 18.15 15.42 -13.89
C GLY A 110 16.99 15.99 -13.09
N ASP A 111 15.87 16.21 -13.77
CA ASP A 111 14.64 16.76 -13.21
C ASP A 111 13.76 15.65 -12.60
N TRP A 112 14.18 15.15 -11.43
CA TRP A 112 13.38 14.21 -10.64
C TRP A 112 12.01 14.78 -10.27
N ILE A 113 11.93 16.08 -9.96
CA ILE A 113 10.69 16.75 -9.58
C ILE A 113 9.69 16.72 -10.76
N GLY A 114 10.14 17.06 -11.97
CA GLY A 114 9.33 16.97 -13.18
C GLY A 114 8.87 15.55 -13.47
N LEU A 115 9.74 14.55 -13.27
CA LEU A 115 9.38 13.14 -13.43
C LEU A 115 8.25 12.74 -12.46
N TYR A 116 8.35 13.10 -11.18
CA TYR A 116 7.27 12.85 -10.22
C TYR A 116 5.99 13.57 -10.61
N ARG A 117 6.05 14.86 -11.00
CA ARG A 117 4.87 15.61 -11.43
C ARG A 117 4.17 14.97 -12.63
N HIS A 118 4.93 14.36 -13.53
CA HIS A 118 4.40 13.61 -14.65
C HIS A 118 3.79 12.28 -14.20
N PHE A 119 4.52 11.51 -13.38
CA PHE A 119 4.07 10.22 -12.87
C PHE A 119 2.77 10.31 -12.07
N LEU A 120 2.62 11.32 -11.21
CA LEU A 120 1.40 11.54 -10.40
C LEU A 120 0.14 11.79 -11.25
N LYS A 121 0.30 12.17 -12.53
CA LYS A 121 -0.80 12.35 -13.48
C LYS A 121 -1.08 11.11 -14.33
N SER A 122 -0.27 10.06 -14.18
CA SER A 122 -0.34 8.86 -15.01
C SER A 122 -1.32 7.83 -14.43
N PRO A 123 -1.92 6.96 -15.27
CA PRO A 123 -2.72 5.83 -14.80
C PRO A 123 -1.93 4.85 -13.91
N ASN A 124 -0.62 4.76 -14.10
CA ASN A 124 0.25 3.92 -13.29
C ASN A 124 0.23 4.37 -11.82
N PHE A 125 0.25 5.68 -11.56
CA PHE A 125 0.14 6.20 -10.20
C PHE A 125 -1.25 5.92 -9.61
N ASP A 126 -2.33 6.12 -10.38
CA ASP A 126 -3.69 5.87 -9.89
C ASP A 126 -3.86 4.41 -9.43
N GLY A 127 -3.46 3.44 -10.26
CA GLY A 127 -3.53 2.02 -9.91
C GLY A 127 -2.66 1.66 -8.71
N TRP A 128 -1.41 2.13 -8.70
CA TRP A 128 -0.49 1.92 -7.58
C TRP A 128 -1.02 2.52 -6.28
N PHE A 129 -1.52 3.76 -6.32
CA PHE A 129 -2.00 4.47 -5.14
C PHE A 129 -3.27 3.85 -4.57
N ARG A 130 -4.22 3.44 -5.43
CA ARG A 130 -5.41 2.69 -5.00
C ARG A 130 -5.05 1.39 -4.30
N SER A 131 -4.08 0.64 -4.82
CA SER A 131 -3.59 -0.59 -4.17
C SER A 131 -3.04 -0.30 -2.79
N ARG A 132 -2.18 0.72 -2.66
CA ARG A 132 -1.61 1.13 -1.36
C ARG A 132 -2.66 1.63 -0.39
N GLN A 133 -3.65 2.40 -0.85
CA GLN A 133 -4.78 2.83 -0.03
C GLN A 133 -5.60 1.64 0.47
N LYS A 134 -5.85 0.63 -0.38
CA LYS A 134 -6.56 -0.59 0.02
C LYS A 134 -5.79 -1.32 1.12
N GLU A 135 -4.51 -1.59 0.92
CA GLU A 135 -3.65 -2.26 1.92
C GLU A 135 -3.66 -1.52 3.27
N MET A 136 -3.51 -0.20 3.23
CA MET A 136 -3.50 0.64 4.42
C MET A 136 -4.85 0.66 5.15
N THR A 137 -5.96 0.75 4.41
CA THR A 137 -7.31 0.68 4.98
C THR A 137 -7.57 -0.68 5.61
N GLN A 138 -7.20 -1.78 4.94
CA GLN A 138 -7.32 -3.13 5.51
C GLN A 138 -6.49 -3.28 6.80
N LYS A 139 -5.30 -2.69 6.85
CA LYS A 139 -4.48 -2.66 8.07
C LYS A 139 -5.14 -1.88 9.20
N LEU A 140 -5.81 -0.76 8.91
CA LEU A 140 -6.55 0.01 9.92
C LEU A 140 -7.76 -0.78 10.47
N GLU A 141 -8.49 -1.45 9.59
CA GLU A 141 -9.59 -2.33 10.00
C GLU A 141 -9.09 -3.49 10.87
N ALA A 142 -7.97 -4.11 10.50
CA ALA A 142 -7.34 -5.17 11.29
C ALA A 142 -6.95 -4.68 12.69
N LEU A 143 -6.27 -3.54 12.79
CA LEU A 143 -5.89 -2.94 14.07
C LEU A 143 -7.10 -2.55 14.93
N HIS A 144 -8.16 -2.05 14.31
CA HIS A 144 -9.40 -1.74 15.01
C HIS A 144 -10.08 -3.02 15.55
N LEU A 145 -10.09 -4.11 14.78
CA LEU A 145 -10.62 -5.39 15.21
C LEU A 145 -9.82 -5.97 16.40
N GLU A 146 -8.50 -5.86 16.36
CA GLU A 146 -7.63 -6.24 17.47
C GLU A 146 -7.93 -5.41 18.73
N ALA A 147 -8.14 -4.10 18.58
CA ALA A 147 -8.51 -3.22 19.69
C ALA A 147 -9.85 -3.65 20.32
N LEU A 148 -10.88 -3.90 19.51
CA LEU A 148 -12.17 -4.46 19.97
C LEU A 148 -12.02 -5.79 20.71
N CYS A 149 -11.17 -6.67 20.19
CA CYS A 149 -10.95 -7.99 20.78
C CYS A 149 -10.23 -7.93 22.14
N ASN A 150 -9.58 -6.82 22.48
CA ASN A 150 -8.90 -6.62 23.76
C ASN A 150 -9.79 -5.97 24.82
N GLU A 151 -10.96 -5.46 24.43
CA GLU A 151 -11.94 -4.91 25.36
C GLU A 151 -12.74 -6.03 26.08
N ASN A 152 -13.25 -5.72 27.27
CA ASN A 152 -14.16 -6.61 27.99
C ASN A 152 -15.61 -6.37 27.53
N LEU A 153 -15.99 -7.06 26.46
CA LEU A 153 -17.29 -6.89 25.83
C LEU A 153 -18.47 -7.39 26.68
N VAL A 154 -18.24 -8.37 27.57
CA VAL A 154 -19.26 -8.87 28.51
C VAL A 154 -19.56 -7.84 29.60
N PHE A 155 -18.53 -7.19 30.14
CA PHE A 155 -18.75 -6.09 31.07
C PHE A 155 -19.42 -4.88 30.41
N TRP A 156 -19.14 -4.66 29.12
CA TRP A 156 -19.83 -3.64 28.33
C TRP A 156 -21.32 -3.98 28.19
N SER A 157 -21.68 -5.22 27.81
CA SER A 157 -23.10 -5.59 27.62
C SER A 157 -23.93 -5.42 28.88
N GLN A 158 -23.37 -5.71 30.06
CA GLN A 158 -24.04 -5.51 31.35
C GLN A 158 -24.40 -4.06 31.67
N LYS A 159 -23.73 -3.09 31.04
CA LYS A 159 -23.96 -1.64 31.25
C LYS A 159 -24.84 -1.00 30.19
N HIS A 160 -25.22 -1.76 29.17
CA HIS A 160 -25.96 -1.28 28.02
C HIS A 160 -27.28 -2.01 27.87
N THR A 161 -28.19 -1.42 27.10
CA THR A 161 -29.51 -2.01 26.86
C THR A 161 -29.39 -3.27 25.99
N GLU A 162 -30.42 -4.11 26.03
CA GLU A 162 -30.51 -5.29 25.17
C GLU A 162 -30.39 -4.92 23.69
N VAL A 163 -31.04 -3.84 23.26
CA VAL A 163 -30.99 -3.35 21.87
C VAL A 163 -29.56 -2.96 21.47
N GLU A 164 -28.84 -2.23 22.33
CA GLU A 164 -27.44 -1.86 22.09
C GLU A 164 -26.52 -3.09 22.05
N THR A 165 -26.79 -4.07 22.91
CA THR A 165 -26.03 -5.33 22.95
C THR A 165 -26.27 -6.17 21.69
N VAL A 166 -27.52 -6.26 21.22
CA VAL A 166 -27.88 -6.93 19.97
C VAL A 166 -27.21 -6.23 18.78
N ASP A 167 -27.27 -4.90 18.70
CA ASP A 167 -26.60 -4.13 17.65
C ASP A 167 -25.07 -4.35 17.65
N LEU A 168 -24.45 -4.40 18.83
CA LEU A 168 -23.03 -4.75 18.94
C LEU A 168 -22.75 -6.15 18.39
N VAL A 169 -23.54 -7.17 18.77
CA VAL A 169 -23.37 -8.54 18.26
C VAL A 169 -23.47 -8.58 16.74
N LEU A 170 -24.47 -7.91 16.15
CA LEU A 170 -24.65 -7.84 14.70
C LEU A 170 -23.46 -7.15 14.01
N LYS A 171 -22.96 -6.04 14.57
CA LYS A 171 -21.77 -5.34 14.08
C LYS A 171 -20.51 -6.19 14.14
N LEU A 172 -20.29 -6.93 15.23
CA LEU A 172 -19.12 -7.80 15.38
C LEU A 172 -19.16 -8.99 14.42
N LYS A 173 -20.34 -9.60 14.23
CA LYS A 173 -20.54 -10.66 13.22
C LYS A 173 -20.28 -10.16 11.81
N ASN A 174 -20.81 -8.98 11.46
CA ASN A 174 -20.55 -8.38 10.14
C ASN A 174 -19.04 -8.11 9.95
N LYS A 175 -18.37 -7.57 10.98
CA LYS A 175 -16.90 -7.39 10.94
C LYS A 175 -16.13 -8.70 10.75
N LEU A 176 -16.57 -9.82 11.33
CA LEU A 176 -15.96 -11.13 11.10
C LEU A 176 -16.15 -11.60 9.64
N LEU A 177 -17.36 -11.46 9.09
CA LEU A 177 -17.63 -11.80 7.68
C LEU A 177 -16.83 -10.92 6.73
N GLN A 178 -16.73 -9.62 7.02
CA GLN A 178 -15.93 -8.69 6.26
C GLN A 178 -14.44 -9.03 6.35
N ALA A 179 -13.95 -9.43 7.53
CA ALA A 179 -12.57 -9.84 7.71
C ALA A 179 -12.18 -11.04 6.82
N ASP A 180 -13.09 -12.00 6.71
CA ASP A 180 -12.94 -13.17 5.84
C ASP A 180 -13.00 -12.79 4.35
N ARG A 181 -14.04 -12.05 3.93
CA ARG A 181 -14.23 -11.61 2.52
C ARG A 181 -13.07 -10.76 2.00
N GLU A 182 -12.64 -9.77 2.79
CA GLU A 182 -11.56 -8.84 2.41
C GLU A 182 -10.16 -9.41 2.66
N HIS A 183 -10.06 -10.63 3.23
CA HIS A 183 -8.80 -11.25 3.62
C HIS A 183 -7.94 -10.30 4.47
N LEU A 184 -8.55 -9.72 5.50
CA LEU A 184 -7.86 -8.77 6.36
C LEU A 184 -6.63 -9.42 7.01
N PRO A 185 -5.52 -8.68 7.19
CA PRO A 185 -4.29 -9.20 7.76
C PRO A 185 -4.38 -9.33 9.29
N VAL A 186 -5.35 -10.11 9.77
CA VAL A 186 -5.63 -10.36 11.19
C VAL A 186 -5.11 -11.74 11.59
N LYS A 187 -4.55 -11.87 12.80
CA LYS A 187 -4.14 -13.18 13.33
C LYS A 187 -5.36 -14.09 13.55
N THR A 188 -5.23 -15.36 13.19
CA THR A 188 -6.29 -16.36 13.38
C THR A 188 -6.77 -16.45 14.83
N ASP A 189 -5.87 -16.28 15.80
CA ASP A 189 -6.22 -16.31 17.22
C ASP A 189 -7.11 -15.13 17.64
N THR A 190 -6.91 -13.95 17.04
CA THR A 190 -7.77 -12.78 17.27
C THR A 190 -9.19 -13.05 16.77
N LEU A 191 -9.34 -13.69 15.61
CA LEU A 191 -10.66 -14.04 15.06
C LEU A 191 -11.37 -15.06 15.94
N LYS A 192 -10.66 -16.10 16.41
CA LYS A 192 -11.21 -17.09 17.35
C LYS A 192 -11.62 -16.45 18.68
N LYS A 193 -10.80 -15.55 19.22
CA LYS A 193 -11.08 -14.81 20.45
C LYS A 193 -12.33 -13.94 20.29
N LEU A 194 -12.46 -13.24 19.16
CA LEU A 194 -13.66 -12.45 18.87
C LEU A 194 -14.91 -13.33 18.73
N GLN A 195 -14.82 -14.49 18.07
CA GLN A 195 -15.91 -15.47 18.01
C GLN A 195 -16.31 -16.00 19.39
N ALA A 196 -15.36 -16.19 20.30
CA ALA A 196 -15.64 -16.54 21.69
C ALA A 196 -16.37 -15.38 22.40
N HIS A 197 -15.86 -14.16 22.30
CA HIS A 197 -16.52 -13.00 22.92
C HIS A 197 -17.94 -12.78 22.41
N ILE A 198 -18.19 -12.95 21.11
CA ILE A 198 -19.56 -12.84 20.54
C ILE A 198 -20.47 -13.87 21.18
N ARG A 199 -20.02 -15.12 21.34
CA ARG A 199 -20.81 -16.18 22.00
C ARG A 199 -21.09 -15.81 23.46
N ASP A 200 -20.07 -15.34 24.19
CA ASP A 200 -20.21 -14.97 25.60
C ASP A 200 -21.22 -13.83 25.78
N ILE A 201 -21.20 -12.80 24.90
CA ILE A 201 -22.18 -11.71 24.92
C ILE A 201 -23.59 -12.23 24.62
N ILE A 202 -23.74 -13.10 23.62
CA ILE A 202 -25.06 -13.68 23.28
C ILE A 202 -25.64 -14.39 24.51
N LEU A 203 -24.84 -15.18 25.25
CA LEU A 203 -25.29 -15.87 26.46
C LEU A 203 -25.71 -14.93 27.61
N THR A 204 -25.40 -13.63 27.54
CA THR A 204 -25.90 -12.63 28.51
C THR A 204 -27.28 -12.07 28.17
N LEU A 205 -27.79 -12.32 26.96
CA LEU A 205 -29.11 -11.86 26.51
C LEU A 205 -30.23 -12.84 26.94
N PRO A 206 -31.49 -12.40 26.97
CA PRO A 206 -32.65 -13.29 27.15
C PRO A 206 -32.75 -14.40 26.09
N ASP A 207 -33.35 -15.54 26.47
CA ASP A 207 -33.40 -16.77 25.66
C ASP A 207 -34.02 -16.58 24.27
N ASP A 208 -35.04 -15.73 24.15
CA ASP A 208 -35.71 -15.42 22.88
C ASP A 208 -34.76 -14.71 21.89
N LEU A 209 -33.89 -13.82 22.38
CA LEU A 209 -32.89 -13.14 21.57
C LEU A 209 -31.68 -14.04 21.26
N GLN A 210 -31.28 -14.91 22.20
CA GLN A 210 -30.19 -15.87 21.98
C GLN A 210 -30.47 -16.76 20.77
N ASP A 211 -31.68 -17.31 20.70
CA ASP A 211 -32.09 -18.24 19.65
C ASP A 211 -32.03 -17.61 18.25
N ILE A 212 -32.46 -16.35 18.15
CA ILE A 212 -32.42 -15.57 16.90
C ILE A 212 -30.97 -15.27 16.51
N LEU A 213 -30.15 -14.85 17.48
CA LEU A 213 -28.76 -14.47 17.22
C LEU A 213 -27.88 -15.69 16.95
N LEU A 214 -28.12 -16.87 17.51
CA LEU A 214 -27.33 -18.06 17.17
C LEU A 214 -27.66 -18.60 15.76
N LYS A 215 -28.93 -18.52 15.33
CA LYS A 215 -29.39 -19.00 14.01
C LYS A 215 -28.93 -18.12 12.85
N THR A 216 -28.72 -16.82 13.06
CA THR A 216 -28.34 -15.85 12.00
C THR A 216 -26.87 -15.92 11.55
N GLY A 217 -26.11 -16.94 11.97
CA GLY A 217 -24.68 -17.10 11.61
C GLY A 217 -24.35 -18.22 10.61
N THR A 218 -25.34 -18.93 10.06
CA THR A 218 -25.13 -20.15 9.24
C THR A 218 -25.47 -20.03 7.75
N THR A 219 -25.66 -18.81 7.24
CA THR A 219 -25.89 -18.54 5.80
C THR A 219 -24.83 -17.62 5.24
#